data_AF-A0A7J9WCU1-F1
#
_entry.id   AF-A0A7J9WCU1-F1
#
_cell.length_a   1.000
_cell.length_b   1.000
_cell.length_c   1.000
_cell.angle_alpha   90.00
_cell.angle_beta   90.00
_cell.angle_gamma   90.00
#
_symmetry.space_group_name_H-M   'P 1'
#
loop_
_entity.id
_entity.type
_entity.pdbx_description
1 polymer ?
#
loop_
_entity_poly.entity_id
_entity_poly.type
_entity_poly.pdbx_seq_one_letter_code
_entity_poly.pdbx_strand_id
1 'polypeptide(L)' 'MLTERITVILGLDDQVTPDTRFDEDLHADSLDLVEVVENVEQALRDRGYQVAVDDDALLGARTVGEAAEQIAKGLSLA' A
#
# COMPACT_ATOMS: atom_id res chain seq x y z
N MET A 1 -11.69 9.34 -2.23
CA MET A 1 -10.61 9.51 -1.20
C MET A 1 -9.37 8.74 -1.65
N LEU A 2 -8.15 9.06 -1.20
CA LEU A 2 -6.92 8.39 -1.67
C LEU A 2 -6.93 6.86 -1.41
N THR A 3 -7.63 6.44 -0.37
CA THR A 3 -7.89 5.05 0.00
C THR A 3 -8.62 4.28 -1.12
N GLU A 4 -9.70 4.83 -1.69
CA GLU A 4 -10.40 4.20 -2.83
C GLU A 4 -9.49 4.04 -4.06
N ARG A 5 -8.53 4.96 -4.24
CA ARG A 5 -7.57 4.92 -5.35
C ARG A 5 -6.51 3.85 -5.14
N ILE A 6 -6.11 3.59 -3.90
CA ILE A 6 -5.14 2.54 -3.55
C ILE A 6 -5.75 1.16 -3.71
N THR A 7 -7.02 0.95 -3.32
CA THR A 7 -7.75 -0.31 -3.55
C THR A 7 -7.81 -0.68 -5.04
N VAL A 8 -8.10 0.29 -5.91
CA VAL A 8 -8.14 0.10 -7.37
C VAL A 8 -6.75 -0.16 -7.97
N ILE A 9 -5.70 0.49 -7.46
CA ILE A 9 -4.32 0.29 -7.93
C ILE A 9 -3.80 -1.09 -7.54
N LEU A 10 -4.12 -1.52 -6.32
CA LEU A 10 -3.70 -2.80 -5.77
C LEU A 10 -4.47 -4.01 -6.31
N GLY A 11 -5.54 -3.79 -7.10
CA GLY A 11 -6.38 -4.88 -7.58
C GLY A 11 -7.01 -5.68 -6.45
N LEU A 12 -7.24 -5.05 -5.29
CA LEU A 12 -7.88 -5.71 -4.15
C LEU A 12 -9.37 -5.82 -4.43
N ASP A 13 -9.92 -7.03 -4.27
CA ASP A 13 -11.37 -7.27 -4.31
C ASP A 13 -12.09 -6.37 -3.30
N ASP A 14 -13.39 -6.18 -3.51
CA ASP A 14 -14.32 -5.39 -2.67
C ASP A 14 -14.37 -5.80 -1.17
N GLN A 15 -13.59 -6.81 -0.77
CA GLN A 15 -13.48 -7.40 0.56
C GLN A 15 -12.37 -6.80 1.43
N VAL A 16 -11.41 -6.05 0.85
CA VAL A 16 -10.33 -5.44 1.63
C VAL A 16 -10.70 -4.04 2.08
N THR A 17 -10.65 -3.83 3.39
CA THR A 17 -10.98 -2.57 4.05
C THR A 17 -9.72 -1.93 4.64
N PRO A 18 -9.73 -0.64 5.00
CA PRO A 18 -8.60 -0.01 5.67
C PRO A 18 -8.22 -0.67 7.01
N ASP A 19 -9.18 -1.34 7.64
CA ASP A 19 -8.99 -2.04 8.92
C ASP A 19 -8.49 -3.48 8.74
N THR A 20 -8.47 -4.00 7.50
CA THR A 20 -7.98 -5.34 7.19
C THR A 20 -6.51 -5.46 7.58
N ARG A 21 -6.21 -6.47 8.38
CA ARG A 21 -4.88 -6.77 8.90
C ARG A 21 -4.12 -7.71 7.99
N PHE A 22 -2.84 -7.42 7.77
CA PHE A 22 -1.99 -8.23 6.89
C PHE A 22 -1.82 -9.65 7.41
N ASP A 23 -1.50 -9.79 8.70
CA ASP A 23 -1.25 -11.09 9.34
C ASP A 23 -2.54 -11.88 9.59
N GLU A 24 -3.52 -11.27 10.26
CA GLU A 24 -4.71 -11.96 10.75
C GLU A 24 -5.76 -12.22 9.67
N ASP A 25 -5.96 -11.28 8.75
CA ASP A 25 -7.03 -11.39 7.74
C ASP A 25 -6.49 -11.92 6.40
N LEU A 26 -5.31 -11.47 5.99
CA LEU A 26 -4.71 -11.82 4.70
C LEU A 26 -3.68 -12.96 4.79
N HIS A 27 -3.27 -13.34 6.00
CA HIS A 27 -2.20 -14.33 6.24
C HIS A 27 -0.89 -13.98 5.50
N ALA A 28 -0.65 -12.68 5.32
CA ALA A 28 0.51 -12.11 4.65
C ALA A 28 1.64 -11.88 5.65
N ASP A 29 2.86 -12.26 5.28
CA ASP A 29 4.05 -11.99 6.08
C ASP A 29 4.73 -10.67 5.67
N SER A 30 5.87 -10.36 6.31
CA SER A 30 6.61 -9.13 6.01
C SER A 30 7.18 -9.08 4.60
N LEU A 31 7.46 -10.23 3.97
CA LEU A 31 7.96 -10.30 2.60
C LEU A 31 6.82 -10.03 1.61
N ASP A 32 5.63 -10.58 1.87
CA ASP A 32 4.43 -10.31 1.07
C ASP A 32 4.10 -8.80 1.08
N LEU A 33 4.24 -8.14 2.23
CA LEU A 33 4.00 -6.70 2.36
C LEU A 33 4.98 -5.87 1.51
N VAL A 34 6.25 -6.27 1.46
CA VAL A 34 7.26 -5.62 0.61
C VAL A 34 6.88 -5.75 -0.86
N GLU A 35 6.51 -6.95 -1.32
CA GLU A 35 6.10 -7.19 -2.71
C GLU A 35 4.86 -6.38 -3.10
N VAL A 36 3.86 -6.30 -2.20
CA VAL A 36 2.66 -5.47 -2.41
C VAL A 36 3.04 -4.01 -2.62
N VAL A 37 3.93 -3.46 -1.80
CA VAL A 37 4.34 -2.06 -1.95
C VAL A 37 5.17 -1.82 -3.19
N GLU A 38 6.13 -2.68 -3.52
CA GLU A 38 6.89 -2.57 -4.76
C GLU A 38 5.96 -2.52 -5.98
N ASN A 39 4.92 -3.34 -5.99
CA ASN A 39 3.89 -3.33 -7.05
C ASN A 39 3.08 -2.02 -7.07
N VAL A 40 2.71 -1.46 -5.92
CA VAL A 40 2.04 -0.14 -5.84
C VAL A 40 2.93 0.96 -6.37
N GLU A 41 4.18 1.00 -5.91
CA GLU A 41 5.15 2.00 -6.34
C GLU A 41 5.33 1.94 -7.85
N GLN A 42 5.51 0.75 -8.42
CA GLN A 42 5.66 0.56 -9.85
C GLN A 42 4.40 1.02 -10.61
N ALA A 43 3.20 0.64 -10.15
CA ALA A 43 1.94 1.07 -10.77
C ALA A 43 1.73 2.60 -10.72
N LEU A 44 2.20 3.25 -9.65
CA LEU A 44 2.19 4.71 -9.53
C LEU A 44 3.22 5.36 -10.46
N ARG A 45 4.44 4.80 -10.55
CA ARG A 45 5.50 5.23 -11.47
C ARG A 45 5.07 5.13 -12.94
N ASP A 46 4.42 4.04 -13.32
CA ASP A 46 3.87 3.85 -14.67
C ASP A 46 2.82 4.91 -15.04
N ARG A 47 2.20 5.52 -14.04
CA ARG A 47 1.22 6.61 -14.18
C ARG A 47 1.85 8.01 -14.04
N GLY A 48 3.18 8.09 -13.92
CA GLY A 48 3.92 9.34 -13.84
C GLY A 48 4.04 9.93 -12.42
N TYR A 49 3.65 9.18 -11.39
CA TYR A 49 3.85 9.61 -10.01
C TYR A 49 5.21 9.17 -9.48
N GLN A 50 5.82 10.00 -8.63
CA GLN A 50 6.97 9.58 -7.83
C GLN A 50 6.50 9.24 -6.42
N VAL A 51 6.90 8.07 -5.95
CA VAL A 51 6.68 7.62 -4.58
C VAL A 51 8.03 7.25 -4.00
N ALA A 52 8.27 7.73 -2.78
CA ALA A 52 9.34 7.25 -1.91
C ALA A 52 8.71 6.86 -0.58
N VAL A 53 8.55 5.56 -0.34
CA VAL A 53 8.07 5.04 0.94
C VAL A 53 9.27 4.81 1.86
N ASP A 54 9.07 5.05 3.15
CA ASP A 54 10.02 4.63 4.18
C ASP A 54 9.73 3.16 4.54
N ASP A 55 10.65 2.27 4.17
CA ASP A 55 10.54 0.82 4.36
C ASP A 55 10.33 0.45 5.83
N ASP A 56 10.97 1.15 6.78
CA ASP A 56 10.82 0.88 8.21
C ASP A 56 9.43 1.28 8.69
N ALA A 57 8.89 2.40 8.18
CA ALA A 57 7.54 2.83 8.48
C ALA A 57 6.48 1.89 7.89
N LEU A 58 6.78 1.30 6.72
CA LEU A 58 5.91 0.32 6.08
C LEU A 58 5.92 -1.01 6.82
N LEU A 59 7.08 -1.54 7.18
CA LEU A 59 7.20 -2.77 7.96
C LEU A 59 6.52 -2.67 9.34
N GLY A 60 6.34 -1.45 9.85
CA GLY A 60 5.56 -1.18 11.05
C GLY A 60 4.04 -1.17 10.87
N ALA A 61 3.54 -1.13 9.63
CA ALA A 61 2.11 -1.08 9.33
C ALA A 61 1.45 -2.46 9.54
N ARG A 62 0.33 -2.46 10.24
CA ARG A 62 -0.44 -3.68 10.57
C ARG A 62 -1.67 -3.83 9.70
N THR A 63 -2.22 -2.71 9.23
CA THR A 63 -3.41 -2.70 8.38
C THR A 63 -3.13 -2.12 7.01
N VAL A 64 -3.99 -2.48 6.06
CA VAL A 64 -3.97 -1.93 4.69
C VAL A 64 -4.11 -0.41 4.70
N GLY A 65 -4.91 0.15 5.61
CA GLY A 65 -5.08 1.59 5.77
C GLY A 65 -3.80 2.29 6.21
N GLU A 66 -3.06 1.71 7.16
CA GLU A 66 -1.79 2.26 7.64
C GLU A 66 -0.73 2.26 6.53
N ALA A 67 -0.60 1.15 5.79
CA ALA A 67 0.32 1.07 4.65
C ALA A 67 -0.05 2.08 3.55
N ALA A 68 -1.35 2.20 3.24
CA ALA A 68 -1.86 3.18 2.29
C ALA A 68 -1.53 4.63 2.72
N GLU A 69 -1.56 4.92 4.02
CA GLU A 69 -1.18 6.23 4.55
C GLU A 69 0.32 6.52 4.39
N GLN A 70 1.19 5.51 4.60
CA GLN A 70 2.63 5.67 4.38
C GLN A 70 2.93 5.96 2.90
N ILE A 71 2.30 5.23 1.99
CA ILE A 71 2.42 5.47 0.55
C ILE A 71 1.92 6.87 0.18
N ALA A 72 0.80 7.30 0.77
CA ALA A 72 0.26 8.65 0.55
C ALA A 72 1.20 9.76 1.05
N LYS A 73 1.91 9.56 2.16
CA LYS A 73 2.91 10.51 2.68
C LYS A 73 4.13 10.61 1.76
N GLY A 74 4.53 9.49 1.16
CA GLY A 74 5.63 9.41 0.21
C GLY A 74 5.30 9.87 -1.21
N LEU A 75 4.01 10.12 -1.50
CA LEU A 75 3.55 10.53 -2.82
C LEU A 75 3.86 12.00 -3.09
N SER A 76 4.71 12.24 -4.08
CA SER A 76 4.92 13.57 -4.65
C SER A 76 4.39 13.62 -6.09
N LEU A 77 3.83 14.78 -6.46
CA LEU A 77 3.54 15.05 -7.87
C LEU A 77 4.88 15.37 -8.55
N ALA A 78 5.23 14.56 -9.54
CA ALA A 78 6.30 14.88 -10.49
C ALA A 78 5.81 15.90 -11.53
#